data_AF-A0A3C1A0J7-F1
#
_entry.id   AF-A0A3C1A0J7-F1
#
_cell.length_a   1.000
_cell.length_b   1.000
_cell.length_c   1.000
_cell.angle_alpha   90.00
_cell.angle_beta   90.00
_cell.angle_gamma   90.00
#
_symmetry.space_group_name_H-M   'P 1'
#
loop_
_entity.id
_entity.type
_entity.pdbx_description
1 polymer ?
#
loop_
_entity_poly.entity_id
_entity_poly.type
_entity_poly.pdbx_seq_one_letter_code
_entity_poly.pdbx_strand_id
1 'polypeptide(L)' 'ILSWVRFDPYHPISLFIHRVTEPVLAPIRRFLPPTGMIDFSPLVALVLLQVVQTVLRQLLLSLY' A
#
# COMPACT_ATOMS: atom_id res chain seq x y z
N ILE A 1 -3.38 5.97 2.79
CA ILE A 1 -4.33 5.29 3.73
C ILE A 1 -5.00 6.30 4.66
N LEU A 2 -4.22 7.11 5.37
CA LEU A 2 -4.75 8.08 6.34
C LEU A 2 -5.59 9.21 5.71
N SER A 3 -5.53 9.42 4.40
CA SER A 3 -6.42 10.35 3.70
C SER A 3 -7.83 9.79 3.44
N TRP A 4 -8.03 8.48 3.58
CA TRP A 4 -9.31 7.83 3.28
C TRP A 4 -10.22 7.76 4.51
N VAL A 5 -9.62 7.83 5.69
CA VAL A 5 -10.31 7.82 6.97
C VAL A 5 -9.95 9.11 7.67
N ARG A 6 -10.93 9.83 8.22
CA ARG A 6 -10.69 11.08 8.95
C ARG A 6 -9.99 10.79 10.28
N PHE A 7 -8.67 10.60 10.23
CA PHE A 7 -7.82 10.49 11.41
C PHE A 7 -7.10 11.81 11.67
N ASP A 8 -6.93 12.16 12.94
CA ASP A 8 -6.02 13.23 13.33
C ASP A 8 -4.58 12.82 12.95
N PRO A 9 -3.89 13.58 12.08
CA PRO A 9 -2.52 13.27 11.65
C PRO A 9 -1.50 13.24 12.81
N TYR A 10 -1.78 13.96 13.90
CA TYR A 10 -0.89 14.06 15.06
C TYR A 10 -1.15 12.97 16.09
N HIS A 11 -2.21 12.17 15.92
CA HIS A 11 -2.50 11.06 16.82
C HIS A 11 -1.39 9.99 16.73
N PRO A 12 -0.91 9.43 17.86
CA PRO A 12 0.19 8.45 17.87
C PRO A 12 -0.04 7.23 16.96
N ILE A 13 -1.29 6.75 16.88
CA ILE A 13 -1.67 5.62 16.00
C ILE A 13 -1.52 6.00 14.52
N SER A 14 -1.91 7.23 14.14
CA SER A 14 -1.75 7.72 12.76
C SER A 14 -0.28 7.78 12.38
N LEU A 15 0.56 8.33 13.26
CA LEU A 15 2.01 8.39 13.05
C LEU A 15 2.64 7.00 12.93
N PHE A 16 2.20 6.05 13.76
CA PHE A 16 2.64 4.67 13.70
C PHE A 16 2.26 4.01 12.37
N ILE A 17 0.97 4.08 11.98
CA ILE A 17 0.49 3.52 10.70
C ILE A 17 1.24 4.15 9.53
N HIS A 18 1.43 5.47 9.55
CA HIS A 18 2.17 6.18 8.50
C HIS A 18 3.61 5.64 8.40
N ARG A 19 4.36 5.59 9.52
CA ARG A 19 5.76 5.11 9.52
C ARG A 19 5.90 3.67 9.04
N VAL A 20 4.97 2.80 9.40
CA VAL A 20 4.99 1.38 8.98
C VAL A 20 4.66 1.23 7.50
N THR A 21 3.72 2.03 6.98
CA THR A 21 3.25 1.89 5.61
C THR A 21 4.08 2.70 4.60
N GLU A 22 4.77 3.75 5.04
CA GLU A 22 5.54 4.66 4.18
C GLU A 22 6.60 3.96 3.32
N PRO A 23 7.41 3.00 3.81
CA PRO A 23 8.42 2.33 3.00
C PRO A 23 7.83 1.61 1.77
N VAL A 24 6.59 1.15 1.87
CA VAL A 24 5.87 0.46 0.78
C VAL A 24 5.11 1.47 -0.09
N LEU A 25 4.43 2.44 0.53
CA LEU A 25 3.58 3.38 -0.17
C LEU A 25 4.35 4.50 -0.88
N ALA A 26 5.52 4.90 -0.38
CA ALA A 26 6.32 5.98 -0.97
C ALA A 26 6.87 5.62 -2.36
N PRO A 27 7.45 4.42 -2.60
CA PRO A 27 7.83 4.00 -3.94
C PRO A 27 6.63 3.96 -4.89
N ILE A 28 5.50 3.43 -4.45
CA ILE A 28 4.28 3.34 -5.28
C ILE A 28 3.79 4.73 -5.68
N ARG A 29 3.78 5.69 -4.74
CA ARG A 29 3.41 7.09 -5.03
C ARG A 29 4.31 7.74 -6.09
N ARG A 30 5.60 7.38 -6.18
CA ARG A 30 6.50 7.91 -7.21
C ARG A 30 6.15 7.44 -8.62
N PHE A 31 5.47 6.29 -8.75
CA PHE A 31 5.03 5.76 -10.04
C PHE A 31 3.60 6.18 -10.41
N LEU A 32 2.84 6.70 -9.47
CA LEU A 32 1.49 7.18 -9.71
C LEU A 32 1.51 8.62 -10.24
N PRO A 33 0.58 8.98 -11.14
CA PRO A 33 0.36 10.38 -11.47
C PRO A 33 -0.06 11.15 -10.19
N PRO A 34 0.13 12.48 -10.13
CA PRO A 34 -0.33 13.27 -8.99
C PRO A 34 -1.84 13.08 -8.77
N THR A 35 -2.23 12.37 -7.71
CA THR A 35 -3.62 11.97 -7.48
C THR A 35 -4.46 12.98 -6.70
N GLY A 36 -3.97 14.21 -6.56
CA GLY A 36 -4.66 15.28 -5.83
C GLY A 36 -4.75 14.99 -4.33
N MET A 37 -5.95 15.13 -3.74
CA MET A 37 -6.16 15.03 -2.29
C MET A 37 -6.20 13.59 -1.75
N ILE A 38 -6.41 12.60 -2.61
CA ILE A 38 -6.60 11.20 -2.22
C ILE A 38 -5.36 10.39 -2.60
N ASP A 39 -4.88 9.60 -1.66
CA ASP A 39 -3.72 8.72 -1.86
C ASP A 39 -4.19 7.35 -2.35
N PHE A 40 -3.98 7.03 -3.64
CA PHE A 40 -4.36 5.74 -4.22
C PHE A 40 -3.28 4.66 -4.08
N SER A 41 -2.08 5.00 -3.59
CA SER A 41 -1.01 4.03 -3.39
C SER A 41 -1.39 2.82 -2.52
N PRO A 42 -2.30 2.89 -1.53
CA PRO A 42 -2.68 1.72 -0.77
C PRO A 42 -3.48 0.70 -1.57
N LEU A 43 -4.36 1.17 -2.45
CA LEU A 43 -5.12 0.30 -3.33
C LEU A 43 -4.18 -0.45 -4.28
N VAL A 44 -3.21 0.27 -4.84
CA VAL A 44 -2.18 -0.30 -5.71
C VAL A 44 -1.32 -1.31 -4.95
N ALA A 45 -0.93 -1.01 -3.70
CA ALA A 45 -0.21 -1.95 -2.84
C ALA A 45 -1.01 -3.25 -2.63
N LEU A 46 -2.32 -3.16 -2.39
CA LEU A 46 -3.19 -4.33 -2.22
C LEU A 46 -3.30 -5.16 -3.51
N VAL A 47 -3.38 -4.52 -4.67
CA VAL A 47 -3.40 -5.22 -5.97
C VAL A 47 -2.08 -5.93 -6.22
N LEU A 48 -0.95 -5.24 -6.02
CA LEU A 48 0.39 -5.81 -6.15
C LEU A 48 0.56 -7.02 -5.22
N LEU A 49 0.09 -6.92 -3.98
CA LEU A 49 0.15 -8.01 -3.02
C LEU A 49 -0.65 -9.23 -3.51
N GLN A 50 -1.85 -9.03 -4.07
CA GLN A 50 -2.66 -10.12 -4.63
C GLN A 50 -1.99 -10.79 -5.83
N VAL A 51 -1.36 -10.00 -6.72
CA VAL A 51 -0.61 -10.52 -7.85
C VAL A 51 0.57 -11.35 -7.37
N VAL A 52 1.38 -10.82 -6.45
CA VAL A 52 2.52 -11.55 -5.87
C VAL A 52 2.06 -12.86 -5.22
N GLN A 53 1.00 -12.84 -4.43
CA GLN A 53 0.45 -14.06 -3.83
C GLN A 53 0.01 -15.08 -4.89
N THR A 54 -0.63 -14.63 -5.98
CA THR A 54 -1.09 -15.53 -7.05
C THR A 54 0.08 -16.15 -7.79
N VAL A 55 1.08 -15.36 -8.16
CA VAL A 55 2.29 -15.83 -8.82
C VAL A 55 3.04 -16.81 -7.92
N LEU A 56 3.24 -16.49 -6.65
CA LEU A 56 3.91 -17.38 -5.70
C LEU A 56 3.16 -18.70 -5.54
N ARG A 57 1.83 -18.69 -5.43
CA ARG A 57 1.03 -19.92 -5.37
C ARG A 57 1.19 -20.76 -6.64
N GLN A 58 1.12 -20.15 -7.82
CA GLN A 58 1.31 -20.85 -9.09
C GLN A 58 2.70 -21.46 -9.21
N LEU A 59 3.74 -20.71 -8.83
CA LEU A 59 5.11 -21.21 -8.81
C LEU A 59 5.26 -22.39 -7.86
N LEU A 60 4.75 -22.29 -6.63
CA LEU A 60 4.76 -23.39 -5.67
C LEU A 60 4.07 -24.63 -6.25
N LEU A 61 2.86 -24.48 -6.79
CA LEU A 61 2.12 -25.58 -7.40
C LEU A 61 2.85 -26.20 -8.59
N SER A 62 3.62 -25.43 -9.36
CA SER A 62 4.41 -25.96 -10.48
C SER A 62 5.63 -26.77 -10.06
N LEU A 63 6.03 -26.68 -8.79
CA LEU A 63 7.15 -27.42 -8.21
C LEU A 63 6.73 -28.76 -7.57
N TYR A 64 5.43 -29.02 -7.46
CA TYR A 64 4.83 -30.28 -7.00
C TYR A 64 4.27 -31.07 -8.18
#